data_AF-A0AA88XY53-F1
#
_entry.id   AF-A0AA88XY53-F1
#
_cell.length_a   1.000
_cell.length_b   1.000
_cell.length_c   1.000
_cell.angle_alpha   90.00
_cell.angle_beta   90.00
_cell.angle_gamma   90.00
#
_symmetry.space_group_name_H-M   'P 1'
#
loop_
_entity.id
_entity.type
_entity.pdbx_description
1 polymer ?
#
loop_
_entity_poly.entity_id
_entity_poly.type
_entity_poly.pdbx_seq_one_letter_code
_entity_poly.pdbx_strand_id
1 'polypeptide(L)'
;MDSVTRFELELDKDVYYAGETLSGRVVVSNTENIKVQGIRLLLRGKAHVEWKINKAGDRRIVKDDEYYIDEKKIVWGKDKNDADGGIPILPRGNHKYKFQFKLPESALTLLV
;
A
#
# COMPACT_ATOMS: atom_id res chain seq x y z
N MET A 1 16.32 7.54 -21.75
CA MET A 1 16.91 7.86 -20.44
C MET A 1 15.76 7.87 -19.45
N ASP A 2 15.85 7.06 -18.40
CA ASP A 2 14.81 7.01 -17.37
C ASP A 2 14.89 8.28 -16.52
N SER A 3 13.80 9.06 -16.50
CA SER A 3 13.74 10.34 -15.79
C SER A 3 13.62 10.17 -14.28
N VAL A 4 13.19 8.99 -13.82
CA VAL A 4 13.11 8.59 -12.40
C VAL A 4 14.22 7.58 -12.13
N THR A 5 15.11 7.90 -11.20
CA THR A 5 16.26 7.07 -10.84
C THR A 5 16.06 6.29 -9.54
N ARG A 6 15.16 6.75 -8.67
CA ARG A 6 14.82 6.06 -7.42
C ARG A 6 13.34 6.22 -7.11
N PHE A 7 12.67 5.13 -6.75
CA PHE A 7 11.29 5.13 -6.26
C PHE A 7 11.12 4.00 -5.25
N GLU A 8 11.23 4.33 -3.97
CA GLU A 8 11.30 3.35 -2.88
C GLU A 8 10.43 3.74 -1.69
N LEU A 9 10.06 2.72 -0.91
CA LEU A 9 9.34 2.85 0.35
C LEU A 9 10.31 2.54 1.51
N GLU A 10 10.51 3.50 2.40
CA GLU A 10 11.28 3.33 3.63
C GLU A 10 10.30 3.27 4.81
N LEU A 11 10.13 2.10 5.43
CA LEU A 11 9.33 1.93 6.65
C LEU A 11 10.17 2.24 7.89
N ASP A 12 9.55 2.78 8.94
CA ASP A 12 10.26 3.07 10.20
C ASP A 12 10.48 1.81 11.06
N LYS A 13 9.73 0.71 10.81
CA LYS A 13 9.88 -0.61 11.44
C LYS A 13 9.61 -1.73 10.42
N ASP A 14 10.14 -2.92 10.69
CA ASP A 14 9.92 -4.13 9.88
C ASP A 14 8.68 -4.93 10.32
N VAL A 15 8.32 -4.86 11.60
CA VAL A 15 7.20 -5.60 12.20
C VAL A 15 6.27 -4.61 12.90
N TYR A 16 4.97 -4.79 12.68
CA TYR A 16 3.90 -4.03 13.32
C TYR A 16 2.83 -4.96 13.87
N TYR A 17 2.21 -4.54 14.97
CA TYR A 17 1.11 -5.23 15.63
C TYR A 17 -0.22 -4.50 15.41
N ALA A 18 -1.32 -5.19 15.69
CA ALA A 18 -2.66 -4.63 15.64
C ALA A 18 -2.77 -3.36 16.51
N GLY A 19 -3.45 -2.33 16.00
CA GLY A 19 -3.59 -1.02 16.63
C GLY A 19 -2.37 -0.09 16.51
N GLU A 20 -1.21 -0.56 16.03
CA GLU A 20 -0.05 0.30 15.82
C GLU A 20 -0.23 1.26 14.63
N THR A 21 0.59 2.31 14.61
CA THR A 21 0.68 3.21 13.46
C THR A 21 1.84 2.80 12.56
N LEU A 22 1.52 2.37 11.35
CA LEU A 22 2.51 2.12 10.31
C LEU A 22 2.94 3.46 9.72
N SER A 23 4.24 3.75 9.80
CA SER A 23 4.80 5.03 9.35
C SER A 23 6.07 4.82 8.54
N GLY A 24 6.34 5.77 7.65
CA GLY A 24 7.48 5.69 6.75
C GLY A 24 7.57 6.88 5.81
N ARG A 25 8.40 6.72 4.77
CA ARG A 25 8.68 7.74 3.76
C ARG A 25 8.68 7.12 2.37
N VAL A 26 8.10 7.82 1.40
CA VAL A 26 8.28 7.53 -0.03
C VAL A 26 9.46 8.37 -0.51
N VAL A 27 10.49 7.71 -1.03
CA VAL A 27 11.70 8.34 -1.54
C VAL A 27 11.66 8.32 -3.06
N VAL A 28 11.70 9.50 -3.68
CA VAL A 28 11.70 9.66 -5.14
C VAL A 28 12.90 10.48 -5.56
N SER A 29 13.68 9.97 -6.51
CA SER A 29 14.76 10.71 -7.14
C SER A 29 14.52 10.78 -8.64
N ASN A 30 14.63 11.98 -9.20
CA ASN A 30 14.45 12.24 -10.62
C ASN A 30 15.51 13.20 -11.15
N THR A 31 16.00 12.92 -12.36
CA THR A 31 17.08 13.65 -13.02
C THR A 31 16.60 14.88 -13.77
N GLU A 32 15.29 14.97 -14.03
CA GLU A 32 14.64 16.04 -14.80
C GLU A 32 13.26 16.35 -14.23
N ASN A 33 12.69 17.50 -14.60
CA ASN A 33 11.32 17.85 -14.23
C ASN A 33 10.34 16.94 -14.97
N ILE A 34 9.55 16.16 -14.22
CA ILE A 34 8.61 15.19 -14.81
C ILE A 34 7.17 15.58 -14.51
N LYS A 35 6.28 15.39 -15.48
CA LYS A 35 4.83 15.55 -15.27
C LYS A 35 4.29 14.27 -14.64
N VAL A 36 3.79 14.35 -13.42
CA VAL A 36 3.28 13.19 -12.66
C VAL A 36 1.93 13.57 -12.09
N GLN A 37 0.90 12.75 -12.33
CA GLN A 37 -0.45 13.04 -11.84
C GLN A 37 -0.50 13.07 -10.30
N GLY A 38 0.16 12.09 -9.68
CA GLY A 38 0.32 12.02 -8.25
C GLY A 38 1.01 10.73 -7.84
N ILE A 39 1.55 10.72 -6.63
CA ILE A 39 2.15 9.55 -5.99
C ILE A 39 1.16 9.06 -4.94
N ARG A 40 0.85 7.77 -4.97
CA ARG A 40 -0.16 7.14 -4.12
C ARG A 40 0.43 5.96 -3.40
N LEU A 41 -0.02 5.79 -2.17
CA LEU A 41 0.22 4.62 -1.35
C LEU A 41 -1.07 3.84 -1.20
N LEU A 42 -0.92 2.52 -1.25
CA LEU A 42 -1.99 1.57 -1.07
C LEU A 42 -1.52 0.56 -0.04
N LEU A 43 -2.15 0.56 1.13
CA LEU A 43 -1.91 -0.41 2.17
C LEU A 43 -2.97 -1.50 2.09
N ARG A 44 -2.54 -2.72 1.78
CA ARG A 44 -3.42 -3.90 1.67
C ARG A 44 -2.96 -5.02 2.58
N GLY A 45 -3.88 -5.49 3.41
CA GLY A 45 -3.70 -6.65 4.27
C GLY A 45 -4.73 -7.71 3.90
N LYS A 46 -4.27 -8.90 3.49
CA LYS A 46 -5.11 -10.03 3.09
C LYS A 46 -4.64 -11.30 3.78
N ALA A 47 -5.53 -12.04 4.43
CA ALA A 47 -5.30 -13.44 4.78
C ALA A 47 -5.85 -14.35 3.69
N HIS A 48 -5.09 -15.41 3.42
CA HIS A 48 -5.51 -16.52 2.60
C HIS A 48 -5.40 -17.80 3.44
N VAL A 49 -6.49 -18.55 3.55
CA VAL A 49 -6.53 -19.84 4.24
C VAL A 49 -6.90 -20.92 3.23
N GLU A 50 -6.12 -22.00 3.19
CA GLU A 50 -6.45 -23.19 2.40
C GLU A 50 -6.32 -24.43 3.29
N TRP A 51 -7.38 -25.24 3.38
CA TRP A 51 -7.33 -26.52 4.08
C TRP A 51 -7.95 -27.65 3.25
N LYS A 52 -7.30 -28.82 3.34
CA LYS A 52 -7.68 -30.03 2.62
C LYS A 52 -8.40 -30.98 3.57
N ILE A 53 -9.64 -31.34 3.22
CA ILE A 53 -10.46 -32.27 3.96
C ILE A 53 -10.43 -33.62 3.23
N ASN A 54 -9.98 -34.65 3.93
CA ASN A 54 -10.08 -36.04 3.46
C ASN A 54 -10.98 -36.80 4.44
N LYS A 55 -12.17 -37.22 4.01
CA LYS A 55 -13.09 -38.08 4.80
C LYS A 55 -13.68 -39.16 3.91
N ALA A 56 -13.50 -40.42 4.30
CA ALA A 56 -14.15 -41.59 3.68
C ALA A 56 -14.08 -41.65 2.13
N GLY A 57 -12.93 -41.28 1.55
CA GLY A 57 -12.73 -41.27 0.09
C GLY A 57 -13.13 -39.95 -0.60
N ASP A 58 -13.82 -39.04 0.10
CA ASP A 58 -14.06 -37.69 -0.37
C ASP A 58 -12.86 -36.79 -0.06
N ARG A 59 -12.44 -36.02 -1.08
CA ARG A 59 -11.33 -35.07 -1.02
C ARG A 59 -11.84 -33.71 -1.43
N ARG A 60 -11.96 -32.81 -0.46
CA ARG A 60 -12.36 -31.42 -0.67
C ARG A 60 -11.23 -30.47 -0.31
N ILE A 61 -11.09 -29.40 -1.08
CA ILE A 61 -10.24 -28.26 -0.75
C ILE A 61 -11.16 -27.09 -0.42
N VAL A 62 -10.99 -26.49 0.75
CA VAL A 62 -11.67 -25.27 1.14
C VAL A 62 -10.65 -24.14 1.15
N LYS A 63 -11.03 -23.01 0.57
CA LYS A 63 -10.22 -21.81 0.47
C LYS A 63 -11.06 -20.64 0.98
N ASP A 64 -10.43 -19.76 1.73
CA ASP A 64 -11.02 -18.51 2.18
C ASP A 64 -10.02 -17.36 2.06
N ASP A 65 -10.52 -16.20 1.69
CA ASP A 65 -9.74 -14.99 1.43
C ASP A 65 -10.39 -13.83 2.17
N GLU A 66 -9.69 -13.27 3.16
CA GLU A 66 -10.20 -12.16 3.98
C GLU A 66 -9.29 -10.93 3.82
N TYR A 67 -9.89 -9.79 3.52
CA TYR A 67 -9.18 -8.50 3.45
C TYR A 67 -9.39 -7.74 4.75
N TYR A 68 -8.32 -7.51 5.51
CA TYR A 68 -8.37 -6.75 6.77
C TYR A 68 -8.10 -5.25 6.58
N ILE A 69 -7.34 -4.90 5.54
CA ILE A 69 -6.93 -3.52 5.26
C ILE A 69 -6.98 -3.30 3.75
N ASP A 70 -7.64 -2.23 3.32
CA ASP A 70 -7.55 -1.68 1.95
C ASP A 70 -7.65 -0.15 2.03
N GLU A 71 -6.53 0.48 2.37
CA GLU A 71 -6.44 1.94 2.54
C GLU A 71 -5.61 2.57 1.43
N LYS A 72 -6.14 3.65 0.84
CA LYS A 72 -5.46 4.45 -0.18
C LYS A 72 -5.15 5.84 0.35
N LYS A 73 -3.91 6.29 0.16
CA LYS A 73 -3.47 7.64 0.53
C LYS A 73 -2.70 8.29 -0.60
N ILE A 74 -2.96 9.56 -0.85
CA ILE A 74 -2.19 10.37 -1.79
C ILE A 74 -1.07 11.03 -1.01
N VAL A 75 0.18 10.78 -1.39
CA VAL A 75 1.36 11.36 -0.72
C VAL A 75 1.88 12.59 -1.43
N TRP A 76 1.59 12.73 -2.73
CA TRP A 76 1.93 13.92 -3.51
C TRP A 76 1.06 14.03 -4.77
N GLY A 77 0.79 15.24 -5.25
CA GLY A 77 0.00 15.50 -6.44
C GLY A 77 -1.51 15.39 -6.22
N LYS A 78 -2.26 15.01 -7.26
CA LYS A 78 -3.74 15.03 -7.28
C LYS A 78 -4.35 13.63 -7.29
N ASP A 79 -5.60 13.50 -6.83
CA ASP A 79 -6.36 12.28 -7.12
C ASP A 79 -6.78 12.25 -8.60
N LYS A 80 -7.15 11.06 -9.09
CA LYS A 80 -7.62 10.84 -10.45
C LYS A 80 -8.96 11.52 -10.68
N ASN A 81 -9.68 11.84 -9.60
CA ASN A 81 -11.00 12.44 -9.62
C ASN A 81 -10.96 13.97 -9.57
N ASP A 82 -9.80 14.57 -9.24
CA ASP A 82 -9.64 16.03 -9.28
C ASP A 82 -9.33 16.44 -10.71
N ALA A 83 -10.39 16.65 -11.49
CA ALA A 83 -10.32 17.05 -12.90
C ALA A 83 -9.90 18.52 -13.09
N ASP A 84 -9.77 19.30 -12.01
CA ASP A 84 -9.55 20.73 -12.10
C ASP A 84 -8.06 21.10 -11.92
N GLY A 85 -7.47 21.66 -12.98
CA GLY A 85 -6.08 22.07 -13.08
C GLY A 85 -5.12 21.00 -13.64
N GLY A 86 -4.20 21.41 -14.51
CA GLY A 86 -3.29 20.53 -15.25
C GLY A 86 -2.40 19.60 -14.40
N ILE A 87 -1.73 18.66 -15.07
CA ILE A 87 -0.84 17.66 -14.46
C ILE A 87 0.31 18.38 -13.76
N PRO A 88 0.49 18.17 -12.43
CA PRO A 88 1.56 18.83 -11.70
C PRO A 88 2.93 18.32 -12.15
N ILE A 89 3.93 19.19 -11.99
CA ILE A 89 5.33 18.88 -12.31
C ILE A 89 6.03 18.49 -11.00
N LEU A 90 6.59 17.29 -10.96
CA LEU A 90 7.54 16.90 -9.93
C LEU A 90 8.90 17.49 -10.32
N PRO A 91 9.43 18.46 -9.55
CA PRO A 91 10.69 19.10 -9.90
C PRO A 91 11.84 18.09 -9.81
N ARG A 92 12.90 18.31 -10.59
CA ARG A 92 14.15 17.55 -10.50
C ARG A 92 14.68 17.58 -9.06
N GLY A 93 15.08 16.43 -8.54
CA GLY A 93 15.76 16.35 -7.25
C GLY A 93 15.47 15.07 -6.49
N ASN A 94 15.65 15.16 -5.17
CA ASN A 94 15.36 14.10 -4.21
C ASN A 94 14.20 14.53 -3.33
N HIS A 95 13.14 13.74 -3.33
CA HIS A 95 11.90 14.00 -2.61
C HIS A 95 11.68 12.93 -1.57
N LYS A 96 11.22 13.33 -0.38
CA LYS A 96 10.88 12.43 0.72
C LYS A 96 9.50 12.79 1.26
N TYR A 97 8.50 11.96 0.99
CA TYR A 97 7.13 12.18 1.42
C TYR A 97 6.80 11.27 2.59
N LYS A 98 6.55 11.84 3.77
CA LYS A 98 6.15 11.09 4.96
C LYS A 98 4.72 10.57 4.81
N PHE A 99 4.46 9.37 5.32
CA PHE A 99 3.12 8.81 5.38
C PHE A 99 2.90 8.06 6.69
N GLN A 100 1.62 7.89 7.03
CA GLN A 100 1.15 7.18 8.21
C GLN A 100 -0.20 6.52 7.91
N PHE A 101 -0.38 5.30 8.39
CA PHE A 101 -1.60 4.50 8.36
C PHE A 101 -1.86 3.94 9.76
N LYS A 102 -3.12 3.93 10.20
CA LYS A 102 -3.49 3.31 11.48
C LYS A 102 -3.87 1.85 11.21
N LEU A 103 -3.18 0.90 11.81
CA LEU A 103 -3.53 -0.51 11.67
C LEU A 103 -4.80 -0.82 12.48
N PRO A 104 -5.67 -1.72 12.00
CA PRO A 104 -6.84 -2.17 12.75
C PRO A 104 -6.46 -2.74 14.12
N GLU A 105 -7.31 -2.51 15.13
CA GLU A 105 -7.09 -2.96 16.51
C GLU A 105 -7.31 -4.47 16.71
N SER A 106 -8.00 -5.13 15.78
CA SER A 106 -8.08 -6.60 15.73
C SER A 106 -7.45 -7.11 14.44
N ALA A 107 -6.62 -8.15 14.56
CA ALA A 107 -6.00 -8.80 13.41
C ALA A 107 -6.91 -9.86 12.75
N LEU A 108 -8.05 -10.22 13.36
CA LEU A 108 -8.89 -11.32 12.91
C LEU A 108 -10.34 -11.07 13.33
N THR A 109 -11.25 -11.18 12.38
CA THR A 109 -12.65 -11.42 12.70
C THR A 109 -12.73 -12.86 13.19
N LEU A 110 -13.20 -13.10 14.42
CA LEU A 110 -13.49 -14.46 14.89
C LEU A 110 -14.48 -15.07 13.89
N LEU A 111 -14.04 -16.09 13.15
CA LEU A 111 -14.96 -16.99 12.44
C LEU A 111 -15.82 -17.66 13.52
N VAL A 112 -17.06 -17.17 13.67
CA VAL A 112 -18.11 -17.76 14.53
C VAL A 112 -18.80 -18.89 13.78
#